data_AF-A0A9R0J8W3-F1
#
_entry.id   AF-A0A9R0J8W3-F1
#
_cell.length_a   1.000
_cell.length_b   1.000
_cell.length_c   1.000
_cell.angle_alpha   90.00
_cell.angle_beta   90.00
_cell.angle_gamma   90.00
#
_symmetry.space_group_name_H-M   'P 1'
#
loop_
_entity.id
_entity.type
_entity.pdbx_description
1 polymer ?
#
loop_
_entity_poly.entity_id
_entity_poly.type
_entity_poly.pdbx_seq_one_letter_code
_entity_poly.pdbx_strand_id
1 'polypeptide(L)'
;MMCLFHEHTFAFDNSQIGFVCPEAMSSSRIKANPQAASMYLKVVFNAEIEKEKKGDPNITKWFLIPYHQENHWILYVLDLRRGCAYIFDSAIGSNRENSAWGILCLAYQVYKFNDGICPNRATMQGLKGFHVKCAQQVGARECGYYVMKFMHEIVTLHHNTDERLTLQEMRLIPMRK
;
A
#
# COMPACT_ATOMS: atom_id res chain seq x y z
N MET A 1 -19.10 -12.98 -22.96
CA MET A 1 -18.24 -11.84 -22.54
C MET A 1 -18.70 -11.19 -21.21
N MET A 2 -19.53 -11.84 -20.39
CA MET A 2 -19.84 -11.39 -19.01
C MET A 2 -19.16 -12.24 -17.92
N CYS A 3 -18.63 -13.44 -18.23
CA CYS A 3 -18.04 -14.35 -17.22
C CYS A 3 -16.70 -13.84 -16.68
N LEU A 4 -15.82 -13.31 -17.56
CA LEU A 4 -14.50 -12.79 -17.17
C LEU A 4 -14.62 -11.57 -16.22
N PHE A 5 -15.56 -10.66 -16.49
CA PHE A 5 -15.77 -9.51 -15.62
C PHE A 5 -16.26 -9.92 -14.23
N HIS A 6 -17.18 -10.89 -14.16
CA HIS A 6 -17.71 -11.39 -12.90
C HIS A 6 -16.65 -12.15 -12.07
N GLU A 7 -15.82 -12.97 -12.73
CA GLU A 7 -14.70 -13.67 -12.09
C GLU A 7 -13.66 -12.69 -11.56
N HIS A 8 -13.33 -11.65 -12.34
CA HIS A 8 -12.43 -10.60 -11.89
C HIS A 8 -13.02 -9.83 -10.70
N THR A 9 -14.28 -9.39 -10.75
CA THR A 9 -14.89 -8.67 -9.61
C THR A 9 -14.95 -9.54 -8.34
N PHE A 10 -15.26 -10.82 -8.47
CA PHE A 10 -15.27 -11.75 -7.33
C PHE A 10 -13.87 -11.98 -6.75
N ALA A 11 -12.84 -12.06 -7.60
CA ALA A 11 -11.45 -12.14 -7.16
C ALA A 11 -11.01 -10.86 -6.44
N PHE A 12 -11.44 -9.68 -6.91
CA PHE A 12 -11.18 -8.40 -6.25
C PHE A 12 -11.91 -8.27 -4.91
N ASP A 13 -13.19 -8.64 -4.84
CA ASP A 13 -14.00 -8.56 -3.61
C ASP A 13 -13.47 -9.48 -2.50
N ASN A 14 -12.87 -10.62 -2.87
CA ASN A 14 -12.26 -11.57 -1.93
C ASN A 14 -10.76 -11.36 -1.70
N SER A 15 -10.15 -10.36 -2.34
CA SER A 15 -8.70 -10.20 -2.32
C SER A 15 -8.14 -9.70 -0.98
N GLN A 16 -8.96 -9.35 0.02
CA GLN A 16 -8.50 -8.75 1.28
C GLN A 16 -7.48 -7.60 1.03
N ILE A 17 -7.59 -6.91 -0.11
CA ILE A 17 -6.72 -5.81 -0.53
C ILE A 17 -7.53 -4.52 -0.50
N GLY A 18 -7.00 -3.51 0.16
CA GLY A 18 -7.55 -2.16 0.21
C GLY A 18 -6.86 -1.25 -0.81
N PHE A 19 -7.62 -0.42 -1.49
CA PHE A 19 -7.08 0.58 -2.41
C PHE A 19 -7.20 1.97 -1.80
N VAL A 20 -6.08 2.68 -1.72
CA VAL A 20 -6.04 4.06 -1.21
C VAL A 20 -6.10 5.03 -2.37
N CYS A 21 -6.89 6.09 -2.22
CA CYS A 21 -7.12 7.07 -3.26
C CYS A 21 -5.82 7.82 -3.64
N PRO A 22 -5.37 7.74 -4.91
CA PRO A 22 -4.16 8.41 -5.36
C PRO A 22 -4.19 9.93 -5.19
N GLU A 23 -5.36 10.53 -5.40
CA GLU A 23 -5.55 11.97 -5.27
C GLU A 23 -5.37 12.44 -3.82
N ALA A 24 -5.89 11.68 -2.86
CA ALA A 24 -5.71 11.93 -1.43
C ALA A 24 -4.25 11.77 -0.99
N MET A 25 -3.51 10.90 -1.69
CA MET A 25 -2.10 10.62 -1.49
C MET A 25 -1.25 11.25 -2.60
N SER A 26 -1.58 12.42 -3.12
CA SER A 26 -0.69 13.12 -4.05
C SER A 26 0.25 14.07 -3.31
N SER A 27 1.44 14.31 -3.86
CA SER A 27 2.41 15.22 -3.27
C SER A 27 1.87 16.64 -3.16
N SER A 28 1.07 17.09 -4.13
CA SER A 28 0.42 18.40 -4.10
C SER A 28 -0.56 18.52 -2.94
N ARG A 29 -1.41 17.50 -2.72
CA ARG A 29 -2.34 17.48 -1.58
C ARG A 29 -1.63 17.38 -0.24
N ILE A 30 -0.62 16.52 -0.14
CA ILE A 30 0.18 16.37 1.08
C ILE A 30 0.88 17.68 1.42
N LYS A 31 1.51 18.36 0.45
CA LYS A 31 2.17 19.66 0.66
C LYS A 31 1.17 20.75 1.07
N ALA A 32 -0.03 20.74 0.47
CA ALA A 32 -1.07 21.73 0.78
C ALA A 32 -1.71 21.52 2.17
N ASN A 33 -1.98 20.27 2.56
CA ASN A 33 -2.60 19.95 3.84
C ASN A 33 -2.17 18.54 4.34
N PRO A 34 -1.01 18.43 5.01
CA PRO A 34 -0.51 17.18 5.56
C PRO A 34 -1.49 16.51 6.54
N GLN A 35 -2.22 17.32 7.32
CA GLN A 35 -3.16 16.86 8.33
C GLN A 35 -4.36 16.17 7.69
N ALA A 36 -4.88 16.70 6.57
CA ALA A 36 -5.98 16.07 5.83
C ALA A 36 -5.58 14.72 5.25
N ALA A 37 -4.39 14.62 4.64
CA ALA A 37 -3.88 13.35 4.12
C ALA A 37 -3.67 12.32 5.25
N SER A 38 -3.12 12.75 6.39
CA SER A 38 -2.96 11.90 7.57
C SER A 38 -4.30 11.46 8.15
N MET A 39 -5.29 12.37 8.25
CA MET A 39 -6.63 12.07 8.75
C MET A 39 -7.36 11.08 7.85
N TYR A 40 -7.26 11.23 6.53
CA TYR A 40 -7.80 10.29 5.58
C TYR A 40 -7.28 8.87 5.81
N LEU A 41 -5.96 8.68 5.90
CA LEU A 41 -5.38 7.37 6.20
C LEU A 41 -5.78 6.83 7.58
N LYS A 42 -5.86 7.69 8.59
CA LYS A 42 -6.31 7.27 9.94
C LYS A 42 -7.73 6.72 9.91
N VAL A 43 -8.64 7.36 9.17
CA VAL A 43 -10.02 6.85 9.00
C VAL A 43 -9.99 5.48 8.33
N VAL A 44 -9.20 5.33 7.25
CA VAL A 44 -9.04 4.04 6.55
C VAL A 44 -8.49 2.96 7.50
N PHE A 45 -7.45 3.25 8.29
CA PHE A 45 -6.82 2.26 9.18
C PHE A 45 -7.68 1.96 10.42
N ASN A 46 -8.40 2.94 10.98
CA ASN A 46 -9.29 2.70 12.11
C ASN A 46 -10.50 1.84 11.73
N ALA A 47 -10.99 1.94 10.49
CA ALA A 47 -12.05 1.05 10.01
C ALA A 47 -11.62 -0.43 10.08
N GLU A 48 -10.33 -0.70 9.92
CA GLU A 48 -9.77 -2.05 10.01
C GLU A 48 -9.71 -2.58 11.44
N ILE A 49 -9.48 -1.71 12.44
CA ILE A 49 -9.57 -2.07 13.87
C ILE A 49 -11.02 -2.46 14.21
N GLU A 50 -11.99 -1.71 13.70
CA GLU A 50 -13.41 -2.00 13.96
C GLU A 50 -13.87 -3.30 13.29
N LYS A 51 -13.34 -3.64 12.12
CA LYS A 51 -13.54 -4.96 11.50
C LYS A 51 -12.96 -6.08 12.36
N GLU A 52 -11.75 -5.91 12.88
CA GLU A 52 -11.08 -6.89 13.77
C GLU A 52 -11.89 -7.14 15.04
N LYS A 53 -12.34 -6.09 15.72
CA LYS A 53 -13.18 -6.20 16.93
C LYS A 53 -14.48 -6.97 16.69
N LYS A 54 -15.03 -6.88 15.47
CA LYS A 54 -16.26 -7.58 15.06
C LYS A 54 -16.01 -9.00 14.57
N GLY A 55 -14.75 -9.43 14.46
CA GLY A 55 -14.40 -10.73 13.90
C GLY A 55 -14.74 -10.85 12.40
N ASP A 56 -14.72 -9.73 11.67
CA ASP A 56 -15.02 -9.73 10.23
C ASP A 56 -13.98 -10.57 9.47
N PRO A 57 -14.37 -11.60 8.70
CA PRO A 57 -13.42 -12.39 7.92
C PRO A 57 -12.77 -11.61 6.76
N ASN A 58 -13.34 -10.47 6.36
CA ASN A 58 -12.88 -9.64 5.24
C ASN A 58 -12.00 -8.46 5.68
N ILE A 59 -11.08 -8.75 6.61
CA ILE A 59 -10.05 -7.79 7.04
C ILE A 59 -9.03 -7.59 5.92
N THR A 60 -8.66 -6.34 5.69
CA THR A 60 -7.66 -5.98 4.69
C THR A 60 -6.27 -6.46 5.13
N LYS A 61 -5.65 -7.36 4.37
CA LYS A 61 -4.26 -7.80 4.54
C LYS A 61 -3.28 -6.73 4.07
N TRP A 62 -3.51 -6.14 2.90
CA TRP A 62 -2.61 -5.12 2.32
C TRP A 62 -3.35 -3.91 1.78
N PHE A 63 -2.76 -2.73 1.96
CA PHE A 63 -3.18 -1.52 1.27
C PHE A 63 -2.26 -1.22 0.10
N LEU A 64 -2.82 -1.10 -1.10
CA LEU A 64 -2.15 -0.56 -2.27
C LEU A 64 -2.36 0.95 -2.30
N ILE A 65 -1.26 1.69 -2.24
CA ILE A 65 -1.25 3.14 -2.10
C ILE A 65 -0.41 3.75 -3.22
N PRO A 66 -1.03 4.07 -4.37
CA PRO A 66 -0.39 4.84 -5.41
C PRO A 66 -0.11 6.25 -4.90
N TYR A 67 1.16 6.64 -4.94
CA TYR A 67 1.65 7.95 -4.56
C TYR A 67 2.12 8.69 -5.82
N HIS A 68 1.51 9.85 -6.09
CA HIS A 68 1.94 10.72 -7.17
C HIS A 68 2.87 11.81 -6.63
N GLN A 69 4.14 11.75 -6.99
CA GLN A 69 5.14 12.76 -6.66
C GLN A 69 5.50 13.58 -7.89
N GLU A 70 4.93 14.77 -8.00
CA GLU A 70 5.18 15.73 -9.08
C GLU A 70 4.91 15.15 -10.47
N ASN A 71 5.90 14.52 -11.11
CA ASN A 71 5.79 13.87 -12.41
C ASN A 71 6.07 12.35 -12.36
N HIS A 72 6.13 11.77 -11.16
CA HIS A 72 6.53 10.38 -10.94
C HIS A 72 5.53 9.61 -10.07
N TRP A 73 5.29 8.36 -10.42
CA TRP A 73 4.39 7.47 -9.69
C TRP A 73 5.19 6.41 -8.93
N ILE A 74 4.85 6.24 -7.66
CA ILE A 74 5.42 5.24 -6.75
C ILE A 74 4.27 4.44 -6.16
N LEU A 75 4.43 3.13 -5.98
CA LEU A 75 3.45 2.30 -5.27
C LEU A 75 4.00 1.92 -3.91
N TYR A 76 3.22 2.21 -2.86
CA TYR A 76 3.41 1.59 -1.56
C TYR A 76 2.44 0.43 -1.37
N VAL A 77 2.96 -0.66 -0.80
CA VAL A 77 2.13 -1.78 -0.34
C VAL A 77 2.32 -1.91 1.16
N LEU A 78 1.28 -1.61 1.93
CA LEU A 78 1.32 -1.53 3.39
C LEU A 78 0.65 -2.75 4.02
N ASP A 79 1.38 -3.44 4.89
CA ASP A 79 0.86 -4.43 5.83
C ASP A 79 0.74 -3.76 7.20
N LEU A 80 -0.50 -3.38 7.58
CA LEU A 80 -0.77 -2.71 8.85
C LEU A 80 -0.41 -3.56 10.07
N ARG A 81 -0.53 -4.89 9.99
CA ARG A 81 -0.41 -5.74 11.17
C ARG A 81 1.06 -5.97 11.48
N ARG A 82 1.83 -6.26 10.42
CA ARG A 82 3.29 -6.44 10.49
C ARG A 82 4.05 -5.13 10.61
N GLY A 83 3.44 -4.00 10.27
CA GLY A 83 4.11 -2.70 10.31
C GLY A 83 5.17 -2.57 9.23
N CYS A 84 4.88 -3.06 8.03
CA CYS A 84 5.80 -3.07 6.90
C CYS A 84 5.20 -2.33 5.71
N ALA A 85 6.00 -1.51 5.05
CA ALA A 85 5.65 -0.87 3.78
C ALA A 85 6.69 -1.23 2.71
N TYR A 86 6.20 -1.80 1.61
CA TYR A 86 6.99 -2.17 0.45
C TYR A 86 6.90 -1.07 -0.60
N ILE A 87 8.04 -0.58 -1.05
CA ILE A 87 8.15 0.57 -1.93
C ILE A 87 8.55 0.07 -3.30
N PHE A 88 7.64 0.17 -4.25
CA PHE A 88 7.86 -0.15 -5.65
C PHE A 88 8.09 1.16 -6.42
N ASP A 89 9.33 1.37 -6.83
CA ASP A 89 9.75 2.50 -7.65
C ASP A 89 10.40 1.97 -8.92
N SER A 90 9.77 2.24 -10.06
CA SER A 90 10.27 1.81 -11.38
C SER A 90 11.38 2.71 -11.91
N ALA A 91 11.62 3.88 -11.31
CA ALA A 91 12.67 4.79 -11.74
C ALA A 91 14.07 4.34 -11.27
N ILE A 92 15.00 4.35 -12.21
CA ILE A 92 16.40 4.05 -11.96
C ILE A 92 17.07 5.24 -11.24
N GLY A 93 17.72 4.98 -10.10
CA GLY A 93 18.55 5.98 -9.41
C GLY A 93 17.80 7.14 -8.75
N SER A 94 16.53 6.95 -8.39
CA SER A 94 15.68 7.95 -7.74
C SER A 94 16.16 8.26 -6.30
N ASN A 95 16.68 9.48 -6.06
CA ASN A 95 16.96 10.04 -4.72
C ASN A 95 15.90 11.07 -4.29
N ARG A 96 14.66 10.93 -4.78
CA ARG A 96 13.60 11.93 -4.57
C ARG A 96 13.15 11.97 -3.11
N GLU A 97 12.96 13.17 -2.58
CA GLU A 97 12.44 13.37 -1.23
C GLU A 97 10.99 12.88 -1.15
N ASN A 98 10.72 11.99 -0.20
CA ASN A 98 9.46 11.28 -0.16
C ASN A 98 8.56 11.74 0.98
N SER A 99 7.73 12.76 0.71
CA SER A 99 6.82 13.33 1.71
C SER A 99 5.69 12.39 2.14
N ALA A 100 5.32 11.39 1.33
CA ALA A 100 4.31 10.40 1.70
C ALA A 100 4.77 9.49 2.85
N TRP A 101 6.07 9.24 2.99
CA TRP A 101 6.59 8.38 4.05
C TRP A 101 6.24 8.91 5.45
N GLY A 102 6.41 10.22 5.68
CA GLY A 102 6.05 10.84 6.95
C GLY A 102 4.56 10.73 7.28
N ILE A 103 3.70 10.89 6.26
CA ILE A 103 2.25 10.76 6.39
C ILE A 103 1.84 9.31 6.73
N LEU A 104 2.46 8.32 6.08
CA LEU A 104 2.24 6.90 6.36
C LEU A 104 2.68 6.54 7.78
N CYS A 105 3.87 6.97 8.20
CA CYS A 105 4.37 6.75 9.56
C CYS A 105 3.43 7.33 10.62
N LEU A 106 2.96 8.57 10.43
CA LEU A 106 2.05 9.23 11.37
C LEU A 106 0.68 8.53 11.45
N ALA A 107 0.12 8.13 10.31
CA ALA A 107 -1.15 7.41 10.28
C ALA A 107 -1.04 6.03 10.95
N TYR A 108 0.04 5.29 10.65
CA TYR A 108 0.34 4.01 11.26
C TYR A 108 0.55 4.11 12.78
N GLN A 109 1.19 5.19 13.25
CA GLN A 109 1.37 5.43 14.68
C GLN A 109 0.03 5.52 15.41
N VAL A 110 -0.94 6.25 14.85
CA VAL A 110 -2.28 6.36 15.44
C VAL A 110 -3.02 5.03 15.39
N TYR A 111 -2.91 4.27 14.29
CA TYR A 111 -3.47 2.92 14.19
C TYR A 111 -2.98 2.02 15.35
N LYS A 112 -1.66 1.96 15.58
CA LYS A 112 -1.09 1.15 16.68
C LYS A 112 -1.52 1.58 18.08
N PHE A 113 -1.75 2.89 18.28
CA PHE A 113 -2.25 3.40 19.55
C PHE A 113 -3.71 3.00 19.79
N ASN A 114 -4.55 3.14 18.76
CA ASN A 114 -5.99 2.84 18.83
C ASN A 114 -6.29 1.34 18.93
N ASP A 115 -5.41 0.50 18.37
CA ASP A 115 -5.53 -0.96 18.42
C ASP A 115 -5.08 -1.56 19.77
N GLY A 116 -4.66 -0.71 20.73
CA GLY A 116 -4.24 -1.16 22.07
C GLY A 116 -2.92 -1.93 22.10
N ILE A 117 -2.24 -2.08 20.96
CA ILE A 117 -0.98 -2.85 20.83
C ILE A 117 0.16 -2.25 21.67
N CYS A 118 0.18 -0.93 21.90
CA CYS A 118 1.23 -0.28 22.69
C CYS A 118 0.67 0.92 23.49
N PRO A 119 0.48 0.81 24.82
CA PRO A 119 0.04 1.92 25.65
C PRO A 119 1.12 2.99 25.91
N ASN A 120 2.38 2.73 25.55
CA ASN A 120 3.51 3.61 25.85
C ASN A 120 4.28 4.03 24.58
N ARG A 121 4.49 5.35 24.39
CA ARG A 121 5.13 5.91 23.17
C ARG A 121 6.60 5.50 23.00
N ALA A 122 7.29 5.15 24.10
CA ALA A 122 8.74 4.87 24.12
C ALA A 122 9.13 3.50 23.53
N THR A 123 8.21 2.54 23.45
CA THR A 123 8.46 1.17 22.93
C THR A 123 7.87 0.95 21.53
N MET A 124 7.42 2.01 20.88
CA MET A 124 6.69 1.94 19.62
C MET A 124 7.62 1.65 18.45
N GLN A 125 7.63 0.41 17.98
CA GLN A 125 8.29 0.10 16.70
C GLN A 125 7.51 0.79 15.57
N GLY A 126 8.19 1.74 14.92
CA GLY A 126 7.66 2.48 13.78
C GLY A 126 7.45 1.61 12.54
N LEU A 127 6.82 2.20 11.54
CA LEU A 127 6.62 1.58 10.23
C LEU A 127 7.99 1.28 9.58
N LYS A 128 8.22 0.03 9.17
CA LYS A 128 9.45 -0.40 8.50
C LYS A 128 9.29 -0.30 6.98
N GLY A 129 10.19 0.44 6.33
CA GLY A 129 10.19 0.61 4.87
C GLY A 129 11.15 -0.34 4.17
N PHE A 130 10.73 -0.93 3.05
CA PHE A 130 11.54 -1.84 2.25
C PHE A 130 11.44 -1.46 0.77
N HIS A 131 12.54 -1.03 0.16
CA HIS A 131 12.61 -0.86 -1.29
C HIS A 131 12.62 -2.22 -1.97
N VAL A 132 11.66 -2.43 -2.87
CA VAL A 132 11.53 -3.67 -3.64
C VAL A 132 12.31 -3.52 -4.94
N LYS A 133 13.22 -4.47 -5.19
CA LYS A 133 13.85 -4.59 -6.51
C LYS A 133 12.76 -4.98 -7.51
N CYS A 134 12.35 -4.03 -8.34
CA CYS A 134 11.25 -4.22 -9.29
C CYS A 134 11.65 -3.93 -10.73
N ALA A 135 10.80 -4.32 -11.69
CA ALA A 135 11.00 -4.01 -13.10
C ALA A 135 11.15 -2.49 -13.28
N GLN A 136 12.22 -2.09 -13.97
CA GLN A 136 12.57 -0.68 -14.13
C GLN A 136 12.03 -0.17 -15.46
N GLN A 137 11.56 1.08 -15.48
CA GLN A 137 11.16 1.76 -16.72
C GLN A 137 12.40 2.08 -17.56
N VAL A 138 12.27 1.94 -18.88
CA VAL A 138 13.33 2.32 -19.83
C VAL A 138 13.28 3.81 -20.13
N GLY A 139 12.07 4.34 -20.39
CA GLY A 139 11.84 5.77 -20.59
C GLY A 139 11.55 6.52 -19.29
N ALA A 140 11.07 7.75 -19.41
CA ALA A 140 10.80 8.66 -18.28
C ALA A 140 9.30 8.86 -17.97
N ARG A 141 8.38 8.19 -18.69
CA ARG A 141 6.94 8.51 -18.68
C ARG A 141 6.05 7.31 -18.34
N GLU A 142 6.65 6.15 -18.09
CA GLU A 142 5.96 4.88 -17.91
C GLU A 142 5.64 4.58 -16.44
N CYS A 143 6.07 5.41 -15.49
CA CYS A 143 5.93 5.15 -14.06
C CYS A 143 4.49 4.82 -13.62
N GLY A 144 3.48 5.51 -14.17
CA GLY A 144 2.07 5.22 -13.90
C GLY A 144 1.64 3.83 -14.42
N TYR A 145 2.14 3.43 -15.60
CA TYR A 145 1.93 2.08 -16.12
C TYR A 145 2.55 1.02 -15.20
N TYR A 146 3.78 1.23 -14.74
CA TYR A 146 4.43 0.28 -13.83
C TYR A 146 3.69 0.17 -12.48
N VAL A 147 3.19 1.27 -11.91
CA VAL A 147 2.34 1.22 -10.71
C VAL A 147 1.10 0.36 -10.94
N MET A 148 0.37 0.58 -12.04
CA MET A 148 -0.81 -0.25 -12.36
C MET A 148 -0.43 -1.72 -12.60
N LYS A 149 0.68 -1.98 -13.28
CA LYS A 149 1.22 -3.33 -13.50
C LYS A 149 1.49 -4.04 -12.17
N PHE A 150 2.19 -3.38 -11.24
CA PHE A 150 2.50 -3.95 -9.93
C PHE A 150 1.23 -4.23 -9.12
N MET A 151 0.26 -3.32 -9.12
CA MET A 151 -1.03 -3.52 -8.45
C MET A 151 -1.75 -4.75 -9.02
N HIS A 152 -1.84 -4.87 -10.35
CA HIS A 152 -2.47 -6.01 -11.01
C HIS A 152 -1.78 -7.33 -10.66
N GLU A 153 -0.45 -7.37 -10.69
CA GLU A 153 0.32 -8.57 -10.35
C GLU A 153 0.14 -8.99 -8.88
N ILE A 154 0.14 -8.03 -7.95
CA ILE A 154 -0.08 -8.30 -6.52
C ILE A 154 -1.48 -8.88 -6.28
N VAL A 155 -2.52 -8.27 -6.87
CA VAL A 155 -3.90 -8.77 -6.74
C VAL A 155 -4.03 -10.17 -7.31
N THR A 156 -3.48 -10.40 -8.51
CA THR A 156 -3.55 -11.69 -9.19
C THR A 156 -2.83 -12.78 -8.38
N LEU A 157 -1.66 -12.47 -7.83
CA LEU A 157 -0.91 -13.43 -7.02
C LEU A 157 -1.62 -13.75 -5.70
N HIS A 158 -2.20 -12.76 -5.02
CA HIS A 158 -2.95 -12.99 -3.80
C HIS A 158 -4.14 -13.93 -4.01
N HIS A 159 -4.83 -13.78 -5.13
CA HIS A 159 -5.96 -14.64 -5.48
C HIS A 159 -5.54 -16.10 -5.67
N ASN A 160 -4.33 -16.34 -6.18
CA ASN A 160 -3.85 -17.69 -6.52
C ASN A 160 -3.20 -18.44 -5.34
N THR A 161 -2.80 -17.75 -4.26
CA THR A 161 -2.01 -18.40 -3.19
C THR A 161 -2.81 -18.80 -1.95
N ASP A 162 -4.00 -18.25 -1.68
CA ASP A 162 -4.81 -18.40 -0.45
C ASP A 162 -4.08 -18.06 0.89
N GLU A 163 -2.75 -18.04 0.87
CA GLU A 163 -1.82 -17.64 1.91
C GLU A 163 -1.32 -16.21 1.69
N ARG A 164 -0.93 -15.57 2.80
CA ARG A 164 -0.27 -14.25 2.78
C ARG A 164 1.03 -14.36 1.99
N LEU A 165 1.09 -13.74 0.80
CA LEU A 165 2.33 -13.51 0.05
C LEU A 165 3.45 -13.07 1.00
N THR A 166 4.49 -13.87 1.03
CA THR A 166 5.68 -13.62 1.81
C THR A 166 6.49 -12.48 1.18
N LEU A 167 7.33 -11.85 2.01
CA LEU A 167 8.36 -10.91 1.58
C LEU A 167 9.20 -11.41 0.41
N GLN A 168 9.47 -12.72 0.35
CA GLN A 168 10.23 -13.35 -0.72
C GLN A 168 9.42 -13.42 -2.00
N GLU A 169 8.13 -13.76 -1.94
CA GLU A 169 7.25 -13.79 -3.10
C GLU A 169 7.02 -12.40 -3.67
N MET A 170 6.79 -11.39 -2.81
CA MET A 170 6.66 -9.98 -3.23
C MET A 170 7.92 -9.45 -3.94
N ARG A 171 9.10 -9.97 -3.59
CA ARG A 171 10.38 -9.66 -4.25
C ARG A 171 10.58 -10.39 -5.58
N LEU A 172 9.81 -11.46 -5.85
CA LEU A 172 9.90 -12.25 -7.07
C LEU A 172 8.89 -11.82 -8.14
N ILE A 173 7.78 -11.18 -7.75
CA ILE A 173 6.75 -10.60 -8.63
C ILE A 173 7.36 -9.83 -9.83
N PRO A 174 8.35 -8.95 -9.64
CA PRO A 174 8.78 -8.05 -10.71
C PRO A 174 9.76 -8.64 -11.73
N MET A 175 10.13 -9.92 -11.60
CA MET A 175 11.17 -10.58 -12.41
C MET A 175 10.61 -11.59 -13.42
N ARG A 176 9.28 -11.80 -13.45
CA ARG A 176 8.65 -12.64 -14.46
C ARG A 176 8.54 -11.82 -15.76
N LYS A 177 9.14 -12.36 -16.83
CA LYS A 177 9.08 -11.80 -18.19
C LYS A 177 7.67 -11.91 -18.75
#